data_AF-A0AAV7VIR9-F1
#
_entry.id   AF-A0AAV7VIR9-F1
#
_cell.length_a   1.000
_cell.length_b   1.000
_cell.length_c   1.000
_cell.angle_alpha   90.00
_cell.angle_beta   90.00
_cell.angle_gamma   90.00
#
_symmetry.space_group_name_H-M   'P 1'
#
loop_
_entity.id
_entity.type
_entity.pdbx_description
1 polymer ?
#
loop_
_entity_poly.entity_id
_entity_poly.type
_entity_poly.pdbx_seq_one_letter_code
_entity_poly.pdbx_strand_id
1 'polypeptide(L)'
;MQATLGPLEDFVTRLFLHIAPALKDQEIILDHTHRVGRPAQAPVQAQDILTSLHYYKQREQILAAVRDLSTINFEGHKIYLYQDLSPVTLQRR
;
A
#
# COMPACT_ATOMS: atom_id res chain seq x y z
N MET A 1 9.92 13.69 18.98
CA MET A 1 8.49 14.04 18.81
C MET A 1 7.91 12.99 17.88
N GLN A 2 7.06 12.09 18.37
CA GLN A 2 6.39 11.10 17.51
C GLN A 2 5.27 11.82 16.76
N ALA A 3 5.33 11.87 15.43
CA ALA A 3 4.22 12.31 14.62
C ALA A 3 3.08 11.31 14.81
N THR A 4 1.92 11.78 15.28
CA THR A 4 0.73 10.95 15.38
C THR A 4 0.29 10.63 13.95
N LEU A 5 0.53 9.40 13.50
CA LEU A 5 0.06 8.93 12.20
C LEU A 5 -1.47 8.98 12.19
N GLY A 6 -2.04 9.40 11.05
CA GLY A 6 -3.48 9.29 10.85
C GLY A 6 -3.91 7.82 10.78
N PRO A 7 -5.22 7.54 10.91
CA PRO A 7 -5.73 6.17 10.95
C PRO A 7 -5.46 5.39 9.66
N LEU A 8 -5.31 6.09 8.52
CA LEU A 8 -5.04 5.46 7.24
C LEU A 8 -3.55 5.13 7.09
N GLU A 9 -2.68 6.05 7.50
CA GLU A 9 -1.22 5.88 7.50
C GLU A 9 -0.81 4.75 8.45
N ASP A 10 -1.43 4.66 9.63
CA ASP A 10 -1.22 3.54 10.55
C ASP A 10 -1.63 2.21 9.91
N PHE A 11 -2.82 2.15 9.32
CA PHE A 11 -3.30 0.95 8.61
C PHE A 11 -2.32 0.51 7.52
N VAL A 12 -1.88 1.43 6.65
CA VAL A 12 -0.94 1.14 5.56
C VAL A 12 0.41 0.68 6.11
N THR A 13 0.91 1.33 7.17
CA THR A 13 2.18 0.96 7.81
C THR A 13 2.10 -0.47 8.38
N ARG A 14 1.02 -0.81 9.10
CA ARG A 14 0.81 -2.16 9.63
C ARG A 14 0.68 -3.21 8.52
N LEU A 15 0.00 -2.87 7.42
CA LEU A 15 -0.09 -3.73 6.25
C LEU A 15 1.28 -3.98 5.61
N PHE A 16 2.10 -2.94 5.44
CA PHE A 16 3.45 -3.08 4.88
C PHE A 16 4.38 -3.89 5.77
N LEU A 17 4.31 -3.72 7.08
CA LEU A 17 5.08 -4.54 8.04
C LEU A 17 4.61 -6.00 8.09
N HIS A 18 3.33 -6.26 7.81
CA HIS A 18 2.82 -7.61 7.65
C HIS A 18 3.35 -8.28 6.38
N ILE A 19 3.37 -7.55 5.25
CA ILE A 19 3.84 -8.05 3.96
C ILE A 19 5.36 -8.23 3.93
N ALA A 20 6.10 -7.24 4.44
CA ALA A 20 7.56 -7.22 4.45
C ALA A 20 8.10 -7.05 5.87
N PRO A 21 8.13 -8.12 6.70
CA PRO A 21 8.61 -8.05 8.08
C PRO A 21 10.06 -7.58 8.23
N ALA A 22 10.88 -7.71 7.19
CA ALA A 22 12.26 -7.20 7.15
C ALA A 22 12.37 -5.66 7.28
N LEU A 23 11.25 -4.94 7.16
CA LEU A 23 11.18 -3.50 7.35
C LEU A 23 10.90 -3.08 8.80
N LYS A 24 10.67 -4.02 9.74
CA LYS A 24 10.30 -3.69 11.14
C LYS A 24 11.31 -2.81 11.88
N ASP A 25 12.60 -2.94 11.55
CA ASP A 25 13.68 -2.14 12.15
C ASP A 25 13.98 -0.87 11.34
N GLN A 26 13.20 -0.59 10.30
CA GLN A 26 13.34 0.58 9.44
C GLN A 26 12.18 1.55 9.66
N GLU A 27 12.46 2.84 9.57
CA GLU A 27 11.41 3.86 9.57
C GLU A 27 10.65 3.81 8.24
N ILE A 28 9.34 3.55 8.30
CA ILE A 28 8.45 3.66 7.14
C ILE A 28 7.88 5.08 7.12
N ILE A 29 8.28 5.86 6.12
CA ILE A 29 7.79 7.22 5.91
C ILE A 29 6.86 7.23 4.70
N LEU A 30 5.63 7.68 4.92
CA LEU A 30 4.61 7.85 3.89
C LEU A 30 4.48 9.34 3.58
N ASP A 31 4.78 9.75 2.35
CA ASP A 31 4.66 11.17 1.95
C ASP A 31 3.19 11.58 1.80
N HIS A 32 2.39 10.69 1.20
CA HIS A 32 0.98 10.89 0.91
C HIS A 32 0.22 9.58 1.02
N THR A 33 -0.89 9.57 1.75
CA THR A 33 -1.79 8.42 1.83
C THR A 33 -3.22 8.91 1.81
N HIS A 34 -4.04 8.42 0.89
CA HIS A 34 -5.45 8.79 0.81
C HIS A 34 -6.28 7.71 0.12
N ARG A 35 -7.60 7.79 0.31
CA ARG A 35 -8.54 6.96 -0.45
C ARG A 35 -8.81 7.59 -1.81
N VAL A 36 -8.79 6.78 -2.86
CA VAL A 36 -9.10 7.22 -4.21
C VAL A 36 -10.57 7.62 -4.28
N GLY A 37 -10.82 8.83 -4.78
CA GLY A 37 -12.16 9.36 -4.94
C GLY A 37 -12.99 8.50 -5.90
N ARG A 38 -14.30 8.44 -5.65
CA ARG A 38 -15.23 7.75 -6.54
C ARG A 38 -16.26 8.69 -7.14
N PRO A 39 -16.77 8.38 -8.35
CA PRO A 39 -17.99 8.98 -8.84
C PRO A 39 -19.14 8.73 -7.84
N ALA A 40 -19.99 9.73 -7.62
CA ALA A 40 -21.11 9.64 -6.67
C ALA A 40 -22.09 8.49 -6.96
N GLN A 41 -22.10 7.98 -8.19
CA GLN A 41 -22.99 6.91 -8.66
C GLN A 41 -22.33 5.52 -8.63
N ALA A 42 -21.09 5.40 -8.16
CA ALA A 42 -20.41 4.11 -8.09
C ALA A 42 -21.04 3.24 -6.98
N PRO A 43 -21.06 1.90 -7.14
CA PRO A 43 -21.52 0.98 -6.10
C PRO A 43 -20.77 1.20 -4.78
N VAL A 44 -21.42 0.85 -3.66
CA VAL A 44 -20.81 0.85 -2.33
C VAL A 44 -19.80 -0.30 -2.21
N GLN A 45 -18.62 -0.13 -2.79
CA GLN A 45 -17.45 -1.00 -2.59
C GLN A 45 -16.45 -0.37 -1.60
N ALA A 46 -15.37 -1.06 -1.27
CA ALA A 46 -14.23 -0.53 -0.49
C ALA A 46 -13.31 0.34 -1.39
N GLN A 47 -12.91 1.53 -0.91
CA GLN A 47 -12.16 2.49 -1.74
C GLN A 47 -10.70 2.08 -1.77
N ASP A 48 -10.10 2.11 -2.96
CA ASP A 48 -8.67 1.88 -3.11
C ASP A 48 -7.90 2.94 -2.33
N ILE A 49 -6.75 2.54 -1.80
CA ILE A 49 -5.86 3.41 -1.06
C ILE A 49 -4.65 3.66 -1.95
N LEU A 50 -4.39 4.93 -2.26
CA LEU A 50 -3.17 5.35 -2.93
C LEU A 50 -2.19 5.86 -1.88
N THR A 51 -0.97 5.32 -1.92
CA THR A 51 0.09 5.67 -0.97
C THR A 51 1.42 5.90 -1.68
N SER A 52 2.13 6.95 -1.28
CA SER A 52 3.49 7.26 -1.70
C SER A 52 4.45 6.92 -0.57
N LEU A 53 5.42 6.04 -0.86
CA LEU A 53 6.53 5.72 0.04
C LEU A 53 7.69 6.67 -0.24
N HIS A 54 8.21 7.29 0.81
CA HIS A 54 9.36 8.18 0.71
C HIS A 54 10.60 7.46 0.16
N TYR A 55 10.84 6.23 0.65
CA TYR A 55 12.00 5.45 0.26
C TYR A 55 11.66 4.44 -0.85
N TYR A 56 12.19 4.70 -2.05
CA TYR A 56 12.04 3.81 -3.21
C TYR A 56 12.43 2.35 -2.91
N LYS A 57 13.52 2.15 -2.15
CA LYS A 57 14.01 0.81 -1.79
C LYS A 57 12.97 0.01 -1.00
N GLN A 58 12.28 0.64 -0.06
CA GLN A 58 11.24 -0.01 0.74
C GLN A 58 10.05 -0.40 -0.14
N ARG A 59 9.66 0.45 -1.10
CA ARG A 59 8.62 0.14 -2.09
C ARG A 59 8.97 -1.13 -2.87
N GLU A 60 10.19 -1.24 -3.38
CA GLU A 60 10.61 -2.43 -4.14
C GLU A 60 10.64 -3.68 -3.27
N GLN A 61 11.06 -3.58 -2.00
CA GLN A 61 11.04 -4.69 -1.05
C GLN A 61 9.61 -5.18 -0.76
N ILE A 62 8.66 -4.25 -0.57
CA ILE A 62 7.25 -4.58 -0.38
C ILE A 62 6.70 -5.25 -1.65
N LEU A 63 6.93 -4.67 -2.83
CA LEU A 63 6.45 -5.24 -4.10
C LEU A 63 7.04 -6.62 -4.40
N ALA A 64 8.31 -6.86 -4.03
CA ALA A 64 8.92 -8.17 -4.13
C ALA A 64 8.22 -9.18 -3.22
N ALA A 65 8.04 -8.84 -1.94
CA ALA A 65 7.34 -9.70 -0.98
C ALA A 65 5.89 -10.00 -1.40
N VAL A 66 5.17 -9.03 -1.98
CA VAL A 66 3.83 -9.23 -2.55
C VAL A 66 3.82 -10.32 -3.62
N ARG A 67 4.84 -10.38 -4.49
CA ARG A 67 4.89 -11.39 -5.57
C ARG A 67 5.10 -12.79 -5.05
N ASP A 68 5.84 -12.92 -3.94
CA ASP A 68 6.08 -14.20 -3.28
C ASP A 68 4.83 -14.67 -2.51
N LEU A 69 4.00 -13.73 -2.07
CA LEU A 69 2.71 -14.00 -1.44
C LEU A 69 1.64 -14.29 -2.49
N SER A 70 1.27 -15.56 -2.66
CA SER A 70 0.15 -15.95 -3.54
C SER A 70 -1.19 -15.29 -3.16
N THR A 71 -1.36 -14.91 -1.89
CA THR A 71 -2.51 -14.15 -1.39
C THR A 71 -2.13 -13.38 -0.12
N ILE A 72 -2.51 -12.10 -0.06
CA ILE A 72 -2.32 -11.26 1.13
C ILE A 72 -3.61 -11.32 1.96
N ASN A 73 -3.55 -11.92 3.14
CA ASN A 73 -4.65 -11.94 4.11
C ASN A 73 -4.26 -11.07 5.30
N PHE A 74 -4.99 -9.98 5.51
CA PHE A 74 -4.71 -9.02 6.57
C PHE A 74 -6.01 -8.67 7.29
N GLU A 75 -6.01 -8.78 8.63
CA GLU A 75 -7.19 -8.52 9.49
C GLU A 75 -8.46 -9.28 9.05
N GLY A 76 -8.29 -10.51 8.55
CA GLY A 76 -9.41 -11.35 8.08
C GLY A 76 -9.92 -11.01 6.67
N HIS A 77 -9.29 -10.05 5.98
CA HIS A 77 -9.66 -9.64 4.63
C HIS A 77 -8.57 -10.01 3.62
N LYS A 78 -9.01 -10.42 2.42
CA LYS A 78 -8.11 -10.57 1.28
C LYS A 78 -7.82 -9.20 0.69
N ILE A 79 -6.54 -8.84 0.62
CA ILE A 79 -6.07 -7.57 0.07
C ILE A 79 -5.31 -7.83 -1.22
N TYR A 80 -5.41 -6.89 -2.14
CA TYR A 80 -4.59 -6.84 -3.34
C TYR A 80 -3.75 -5.57 -3.30
N LEU A 81 -2.46 -5.71 -3.58
CA LEU A 81 -1.52 -4.60 -3.64
C LEU A 81 -0.90 -4.59 -5.04
N TYR A 82 -1.06 -3.47 -5.73
CA TYR A 82 -0.53 -3.26 -7.07
C TYR A 82 0.38 -2.04 -7.10
N GLN A 83 1.34 -2.08 -8.01
CA GLN A 83 2.13 -0.91 -8.33
C GLN A 83 1.29 0.02 -9.20
N ASP A 84 1.27 1.31 -8.87
CA ASP A 84 0.71 2.32 -9.76
C ASP A 84 1.63 2.50 -10.97
N LEU A 85 1.11 2.18 -12.15
CA LEU A 85 1.85 2.18 -13.40
C LEU A 85 1.11 3.04 -14.41
N SER A 86 1.89 3.84 -15.15
CA SER A 86 1.31 4.61 -16.24
C SER A 86 0.70 3.67 -17.30
N PRO A 87 -0.37 4.09 -18.01
CA PRO A 87 -0.97 3.30 -19.08
C PRO A 87 0.05 2.88 -20.16
N VAL A 88 1.01 3.77 -20.46
CA VAL A 88 2.10 3.50 -21.41
C VAL A 88 2.98 2.35 -20.94
N THR A 89 3.25 2.26 -19.63
CA THR A 89 4.02 1.17 -19.04
C THR A 89 3.23 -0.13 -19.01
N LEU A 90 1.92 -0.07 -18.76
CA LEU A 90 1.03 -1.24 -18.77
C LEU A 90 0.93 -1.88 -20.17
N GLN A 91 0.88 -1.08 -21.24
CA GLN A 91 0.81 -1.56 -22.62
C GLN A 91 2.06 -2.33 -23.09
N ARG A 92 3.19 -2.19 -22.40
CA ARG A 92 4.48 -2.83 -22.75
C ARG A 92 4.75 -4.13 -21.98
N ARG A 93 3.85 -4.54 -21.08
CA ARG A 93 3.92 -5.83 -20.35
C ARG A 93 3.16 -6.91 -21.11
#